data_AF-A0A4Y8C7D4-F1
#
_entry.id   AF-A0A4Y8C7D4-F1
#
_cell.length_a   1.000
_cell.length_b   1.000
_cell.length_c   1.000
_cell.angle_alpha   90.00
_cell.angle_beta   90.00
_cell.angle_gamma   90.00
#
_symmetry.space_group_name_H-M   'P 1'
#
loop_
_entity.id
_entity.type
_entity.pdbx_description
1 polymer ?
#
loop_
_entity_poly.entity_id
_entity_poly.type
_entity_poly.pdbx_seq_one_letter_code
_entity_poly.pdbx_strand_id
1 'polypeptide(L)'
;MDIQILQEQANTLRFLSADMVQKANSGHPGAPLGLADILSVLSYHLKHNPKNPTWLNRDRLVFSGGHASALLYSFLHLSGYDLSLEDLKNFRQLHSKTPGHPEISTLGVEIATG
;
A
#
# COMPACT_ATOMS: atom_id res chain seq x y z
N MET A 1 7.14 14.15 14.00
CA MET A 1 5.75 13.83 13.66
C MET A 1 4.90 14.98 14.15
N ASP A 2 4.31 15.72 13.23
CA ASP A 2 3.37 16.82 13.49
C ASP A 2 2.08 16.60 12.69
N ILE A 3 1.05 17.38 12.97
CA ILE A 3 -0.27 17.19 12.35
C ILE A 3 -0.25 17.56 10.87
N GLN A 4 0.53 18.58 10.48
CA GLN A 4 0.61 19.03 9.10
C GLN A 4 1.21 17.94 8.21
N ILE A 5 2.33 17.33 8.62
CA ILE A 5 2.95 16.24 7.86
C ILE A 5 2.07 14.99 7.84
N LEU A 6 1.43 14.62 8.95
CA LEU A 6 0.53 13.46 8.99
C LEU A 6 -0.67 13.63 8.06
N GLN A 7 -1.24 14.83 8.01
CA GLN A 7 -2.35 15.15 7.11
C GLN A 7 -1.93 15.04 5.65
N GLU A 8 -0.76 15.58 5.29
CA GLU A 8 -0.23 15.48 3.92
C GLU A 8 0.00 14.02 3.53
N GLN A 9 0.68 13.24 4.37
CA GLN A 9 0.93 11.81 4.13
C GLN A 9 -0.36 11.01 3.95
N ALA A 10 -1.34 11.22 4.84
CA ALA A 10 -2.61 10.51 4.76
C ALA A 10 -3.34 10.87 3.46
N ASN A 11 -3.34 12.14 3.07
CA ASN A 11 -3.93 12.56 1.81
C ASN A 11 -3.17 12.03 0.59
N THR A 12 -1.85 11.93 0.62
CA THR A 12 -1.08 11.26 -0.44
C THR A 12 -1.50 9.80 -0.58
N LEU A 13 -1.65 9.06 0.53
CA LEU A 13 -2.15 7.68 0.50
C LEU A 13 -3.58 7.59 -0.06
N ARG A 14 -4.47 8.52 0.34
CA ARG A 14 -5.85 8.60 -0.17
C ARG A 14 -5.86 8.78 -1.68
N PHE A 15 -5.13 9.77 -2.18
CA PHE A 15 -5.19 10.16 -3.59
C PHE A 15 -4.47 9.15 -4.49
N LEU A 16 -3.32 8.59 -4.08
CA LEU A 16 -2.73 7.46 -4.82
C LEU A 16 -3.72 6.28 -4.92
N SER A 17 -4.36 5.90 -3.81
CA SER A 17 -5.32 4.80 -3.81
C SER A 17 -6.54 5.09 -4.70
N ALA A 18 -7.09 6.30 -4.62
CA ALA A 18 -8.22 6.72 -5.44
C ALA A 18 -7.87 6.75 -6.93
N ASP A 19 -6.73 7.32 -7.29
CA ASP A 19 -6.29 7.45 -8.68
C ASP A 19 -5.96 6.09 -9.31
N MET A 20 -5.36 5.16 -8.54
CA MET A 20 -5.14 3.77 -8.98
C MET A 20 -6.48 3.10 -9.32
N VAL A 21 -7.46 3.18 -8.43
CA VAL A 21 -8.79 2.60 -8.62
C VAL A 21 -9.50 3.25 -9.81
N GLN A 22 -9.44 4.58 -9.91
CA GLN A 22 -10.09 5.34 -10.98
C GLN A 22 -9.50 4.98 -12.35
N LYS A 23 -8.17 4.90 -12.46
CA LYS A 23 -7.48 4.53 -13.71
C LYS A 23 -7.78 3.09 -14.13
N ALA A 24 -7.87 2.16 -13.17
CA ALA A 24 -8.24 0.78 -13.44
C ALA A 24 -9.73 0.61 -13.79
N ASN A 25 -10.57 1.63 -13.51
CA ASN A 25 -12.02 1.54 -13.54
C ASN A 25 -12.54 0.32 -12.73
N SER A 26 -11.82 -0.02 -11.66
CA SER A 26 -12.01 -1.24 -10.86
C SER A 26 -11.28 -1.12 -9.53
N GLY A 27 -11.91 -1.57 -8.45
CA GLY A 27 -11.29 -1.64 -7.12
C GLY A 27 -12.14 -1.02 -6.02
N HIS A 28 -11.53 -0.81 -4.86
CA HIS A 28 -12.23 -0.43 -3.63
C HIS A 28 -11.55 0.78 -2.98
N PRO A 29 -12.05 2.01 -3.21
CA PRO A 29 -11.42 3.22 -2.69
C PRO A 29 -11.84 3.54 -1.24
N GLY A 30 -13.00 3.06 -0.79
CA GLY A 30 -13.59 3.44 0.50
C GLY A 30 -12.71 3.10 1.71
N ALA A 31 -12.29 1.83 1.84
CA ALA A 31 -11.43 1.41 2.95
C ALA A 31 -10.04 2.08 2.92
N PRO A 32 -9.34 2.20 1.77
CA PRO A 32 -8.15 3.04 1.66
C PRO A 32 -8.32 4.45 2.21
N LEU A 33 -9.43 5.11 1.86
CA LEU A 33 -9.70 6.49 2.30
C LEU A 33 -9.90 6.61 3.83
N GLY A 34 -10.58 5.62 4.43
CA GLY A 34 -10.83 5.58 5.87
C GLY A 34 -9.63 5.16 6.71
N LEU A 35 -8.72 4.33 6.16
CA LEU A 35 -7.56 3.80 6.89
C LEU A 35 -6.27 4.63 6.73
N ALA A 36 -6.26 5.62 5.83
CA ALA A 36 -5.06 6.38 5.51
C ALA A 36 -4.44 7.08 6.73
N ASP A 37 -5.23 7.72 7.61
CA ASP A 37 -4.68 8.39 8.80
C ASP A 37 -4.01 7.38 9.75
N ILE A 38 -4.63 6.21 9.93
CA ILE A 38 -4.10 5.12 10.75
C ILE A 38 -2.77 4.63 10.18
N LEU A 39 -2.70 4.40 8.86
CA LEU A 39 -1.48 3.92 8.23
C LEU A 39 -0.35 4.96 8.23
N SER A 40 -0.68 6.24 8.07
CA SER A 40 0.28 7.35 8.21
C SER A 40 0.93 7.36 9.60
N VAL A 41 0.14 7.20 10.67
CA VAL A 41 0.70 7.08 12.02
C VAL A 41 1.49 5.78 12.18
N LEU A 42 0.93 4.64 11.77
CA LEU A 42 1.59 3.33 11.88
C LEU A 42 2.95 3.31 11.18
N SER A 43 3.13 4.08 10.10
CA SER A 43 4.40 4.20 9.37
C SER A 43 5.58 4.68 10.24
N TYR A 44 5.31 5.46 11.30
CA TYR A 44 6.34 5.92 12.24
C TYR A 44 6.73 4.85 13.27
N HIS A 45 5.93 3.79 13.40
CA HIS A 45 6.13 2.73 14.38
C HIS A 45 6.61 1.41 13.75
N LEU A 46 6.28 1.17 12.48
CA LEU A 46 6.58 -0.08 11.82
C LEU A 46 8.10 -0.24 11.61
N LYS A 47 8.69 -1.23 12.24
CA LYS A 47 10.11 -1.55 12.07
C LYS A 47 10.30 -2.49 10.89
N HIS A 48 10.59 -1.93 9.73
CA HIS A 48 10.76 -2.67 8.48
C HIS A 48 11.94 -2.14 7.64
N ASN A 49 12.39 -2.93 6.67
CA ASN A 49 13.43 -2.53 5.72
C ASN A 49 12.93 -2.73 4.28
N PRO A 50 12.51 -1.66 3.59
CA PRO A 50 12.04 -1.70 2.21
C PRO A 50 13.05 -2.30 1.21
N LYS A 51 14.36 -2.19 1.51
CA LYS A 51 15.45 -2.75 0.70
C LYS A 51 15.82 -4.19 1.09
N ASN A 52 15.29 -4.70 2.20
CA ASN A 52 15.40 -6.10 2.58
C ASN A 52 14.07 -6.63 3.15
N PRO A 53 13.07 -6.88 2.28
CA PRO A 53 11.76 -7.37 2.69
C PRO A 53 11.80 -8.74 3.38
N THR A 54 12.92 -9.48 3.31
CA THR A 54 13.06 -10.81 3.94
C THR A 54 13.69 -10.76 5.33
N TRP A 55 14.05 -9.57 5.84
CA TRP A 55 14.63 -9.41 7.18
C TRP A 55 13.81 -10.10 8.27
N LEU A 56 14.43 -11.07 8.95
CA LEU A 56 13.75 -11.99 9.86
C LEU A 56 13.07 -11.28 11.05
N ASN A 57 13.64 -10.19 11.58
CA ASN A 57 13.13 -9.52 12.80
C ASN A 57 12.34 -8.22 12.51
N ARG A 58 11.86 -8.06 11.27
CA ARG A 58 10.96 -6.96 10.85
C ARG A 58 9.56 -7.16 11.44
N ASP A 59 8.82 -6.09 11.68
CA ASP A 59 7.40 -6.19 12.01
C ASP A 59 6.62 -6.73 10.79
N ARG A 60 5.55 -7.48 11.02
CA ARG A 60 4.75 -8.11 9.96
C ARG A 60 3.42 -7.38 9.82
N LEU A 61 3.22 -6.74 8.67
CA LEU A 61 1.99 -6.00 8.37
C LEU A 61 1.08 -6.86 7.47
N VAL A 62 -0.12 -7.16 7.95
CA VAL A 62 -1.10 -7.98 7.21
C VAL A 62 -2.39 -7.19 6.98
N PHE A 63 -2.77 -7.03 5.72
CA PHE A 63 -4.05 -6.45 5.32
C PHE A 63 -5.08 -7.56 5.15
N SER A 64 -5.78 -7.94 6.21
CA SER A 64 -6.75 -9.04 6.16
C SER A 64 -7.89 -8.77 5.17
N GLY A 65 -8.40 -7.52 5.13
CA GLY A 65 -9.31 -7.07 4.09
C GLY A 65 -8.52 -6.77 2.81
N GLY A 66 -8.20 -7.81 2.04
CA GLY A 66 -7.36 -7.73 0.84
C GLY A 66 -7.92 -6.78 -0.22
N HIS A 67 -9.24 -6.55 -0.20
CA HIS A 67 -9.89 -5.55 -1.05
C HIS A 67 -9.31 -4.13 -0.91
N ALA A 68 -8.65 -3.79 0.22
CA ALA A 68 -7.95 -2.51 0.45
C ALA A 68 -6.50 -2.48 -0.12
N SER A 69 -6.17 -3.36 -1.06
CA SER A 69 -4.86 -3.51 -1.70
C SER A 69 -4.24 -2.21 -2.21
N ALA A 70 -5.04 -1.29 -2.76
CA ALA A 70 -4.54 0.00 -3.25
C ALA A 70 -3.82 0.83 -2.16
N LEU A 71 -4.28 0.74 -0.90
CA LEU A 71 -3.63 1.41 0.23
C LEU A 71 -2.29 0.77 0.58
N LEU A 72 -2.24 -0.57 0.61
CA LEU A 72 -1.00 -1.31 0.87
C LEU A 72 0.04 -1.00 -0.21
N TYR A 73 -0.33 -1.04 -1.49
CA TYR A 73 0.59 -0.73 -2.58
C TYR A 73 1.07 0.72 -2.56
N SER A 74 0.18 1.67 -2.25
CA SER A 74 0.57 3.08 -2.05
C SER A 74 1.62 3.22 -0.94
N PHE A 75 1.43 2.54 0.19
CA PHE A 75 2.39 2.54 1.30
C PHE A 75 3.73 1.88 0.94
N LEU A 76 3.70 0.72 0.26
CA LEU A 76 4.93 0.03 -0.18
C LEU A 76 5.73 0.91 -1.15
N HIS A 77 5.06 1.56 -2.10
CA HIS A 77 5.68 2.50 -3.04
C HIS A 77 6.34 3.67 -2.31
N LEU A 78 5.59 4.38 -1.46
CA LEU A 78 6.08 5.55 -0.73
C LEU A 78 7.20 5.20 0.26
N SER A 79 7.17 3.98 0.82
CA SER A 79 8.22 3.48 1.72
C SER A 79 9.48 3.05 0.97
N GLY A 80 9.45 2.94 -0.36
CA GLY A 80 10.62 2.62 -1.19
C GLY A 80 10.89 1.13 -1.40
N TYR A 81 9.85 0.28 -1.31
CA TYR A 81 9.91 -1.11 -1.78
C TYR A 81 10.14 -1.16 -3.31
N ASP A 82 10.41 -2.34 -3.85
CA ASP A 82 10.46 -2.59 -5.30
C ASP A 82 9.05 -2.59 -5.93
N LEU A 83 8.35 -1.45 -5.80
CA LEU A 83 7.04 -1.19 -6.35
C LEU A 83 7.02 0.25 -6.87
N SER A 84 7.11 0.41 -8.18
CA SER A 84 7.27 1.70 -8.84
C SER A 84 5.93 2.44 -8.98
N LEU A 85 5.99 3.73 -9.30
CA LEU A 85 4.78 4.50 -9.62
C LEU A 85 4.07 3.93 -10.87
N GLU A 86 4.82 3.34 -11.80
CA GLU A 86 4.24 2.69 -12.99
C GLU A 86 3.51 1.40 -12.64
N ASP A 87 4.00 0.65 -11.64
CA ASP A 87 3.27 -0.49 -11.09
C ASP A 87 1.93 -0.05 -10.47
N LEU A 88 1.91 1.07 -9.74
CA LEU A 88 0.66 1.63 -9.22
C LEU A 88 -0.34 1.99 -10.34
N LYS A 89 0.14 2.63 -11.41
CA LYS A 89 -0.70 2.93 -12.58
C LYS A 89 -1.20 1.68 -13.29
N ASN A 90 -0.55 0.53 -13.11
CA ASN A 90 -0.96 -0.76 -13.66
C ASN A 90 -1.81 -1.60 -12.68
N PHE A 91 -2.34 -0.99 -11.61
CA PHE A 91 -3.25 -1.64 -10.68
C PHE A 91 -4.37 -2.41 -11.39
N ARG A 92 -4.58 -3.68 -11.00
CA ARG A 92 -5.58 -4.61 -11.56
C ARG A 92 -5.42 -4.93 -13.06
N GLN A 93 -4.32 -4.53 -13.68
CA GLN A 93 -4.02 -4.91 -15.05
C GLN A 93 -3.36 -6.29 -15.09
N LEU A 94 -3.59 -7.01 -16.19
CA LEU A 94 -3.05 -8.35 -16.42
C LEU A 94 -1.52 -8.35 -16.27
N HIS A 95 -0.99 -9.31 -15.49
CA HIS A 95 0.44 -9.50 -15.21
C HIS A 95 1.15 -8.37 -14.45
N SER A 96 0.41 -7.41 -13.88
CA SER A 96 0.98 -6.35 -13.05
C SER A 96 1.50 -6.87 -11.70
N LYS A 97 2.40 -6.11 -11.07
CA LYS A 97 2.83 -6.30 -9.67
C LYS A 97 1.80 -5.80 -8.65
N THR A 98 0.64 -5.31 -9.10
CA THR A 98 -0.40 -4.69 -8.27
C THR A 98 -1.76 -5.35 -8.55
N PRO A 99 -1.89 -6.67 -8.31
CA PRO A 99 -3.14 -7.40 -8.51
C PRO A 99 -4.26 -6.88 -7.59
N GLY A 100 -5.50 -7.22 -7.92
CA GLY A 100 -6.67 -6.66 -7.25
C GLY A 100 -6.77 -6.94 -5.74
N HIS A 101 -6.15 -8.02 -5.29
CA HIS A 101 -5.92 -8.36 -3.89
C HIS A 101 -4.42 -8.69 -3.71
N PRO A 102 -3.83 -8.58 -2.52
CA PRO A 102 -2.39 -8.74 -2.33
C PRO A 102 -1.93 -10.17 -2.62
N GLU A 103 -0.83 -10.30 -3.35
CA GLU A 103 -0.14 -11.57 -3.62
C GLU A 103 1.33 -11.46 -3.22
N ILE A 104 1.93 -12.55 -2.73
CA ILE A 104 3.32 -12.57 -2.21
C ILE A 104 4.40 -12.37 -3.29
N SER A 105 4.02 -12.47 -4.57
CA SER A 105 4.88 -12.13 -5.71
C SER A 105 5.25 -10.63 -5.71
N THR A 106 4.42 -9.79 -5.09
CA THR A 106 4.71 -8.37 -4.84
C THR A 106 5.58 -8.24 -3.59
N LEU A 107 6.84 -7.81 -3.74
CA LEU A 107 7.76 -7.69 -2.62
C LEU A 107 7.24 -6.73 -1.54
N GLY A 108 7.17 -7.23 -0.31
CA GLY A 108 6.62 -6.51 0.85
C GLY A 108 5.22 -6.96 1.26
N VAL A 109 4.52 -7.72 0.42
CA VAL A 109 3.29 -8.42 0.82
C VAL A 109 3.66 -9.66 1.64
N GLU A 110 3.25 -9.69 2.91
CA GLU A 110 3.58 -10.77 3.84
C GLU A 110 2.86 -12.09 3.55
N ILE A 111 1.59 -12.01 3.17
CA ILE A 111 0.73 -13.16 2.85
C ILE A 111 -0.37 -12.72 1.89
N ALA A 112 -0.85 -13.63 1.04
CA ALA A 112 -2.00 -13.36 0.18
C ALA A 112 -3.29 -13.29 1.00
N THR A 113 -4.15 -12.31 0.71
CA THR A 113 -5.44 -12.09 1.39
C THR A 113 -6.55 -11.75 0.40
N GLY A 114 -7.81 -11.78 0.85
CA GLY A 114 -9.02 -11.57 0.04
C GLY A 114 -9.97 -10.58 0.70
#